data_AF-A0A1Y1RA73-F1
#
_entry.id   AF-A0A1Y1RA73-F1
#
_cell.length_a   1.000
_cell.length_b   1.000
_cell.length_c   1.000
_cell.angle_alpha   90.00
_cell.angle_beta   90.00
_cell.angle_gamma   90.00
#
_symmetry.space_group_name_H-M   'P 1'
#
loop_
_entity.id
_entity.type
_entity.pdbx_description
1 polymer ?
#
loop_
_entity_poly.entity_id
_entity_poly.type
_entity_poly.pdbx_seq_one_letter_code
_entity_poly.pdbx_strand_id
1 'polypeptide(L)' 'MTPIEDVRKEMKAYEAARNEFFKLFDEKIPKKPNGLFDFSDHPTLDAKEVYELFYKLDYQARKLRGLLIEARDIKVG' A
#
# COMPACT_ATOMS: atom_id res chain seq x y z
N MET A 1 -6.02 1.50 -24.28
CA MET A 1 -6.41 2.49 -23.26
C MET A 1 -7.39 1.82 -22.32
N THR A 2 -6.94 1.53 -21.10
CA THR A 2 -7.79 0.93 -20.06
C THR A 2 -9.03 1.80 -19.77
N PRO A 3 -10.24 1.23 -19.65
CA PRO A 3 -11.45 1.97 -19.28
C PRO A 3 -11.32 2.72 -17.95
N ILE A 4 -11.89 3.93 -17.86
CA ILE A 4 -11.79 4.77 -16.65
C ILE A 4 -12.36 4.09 -15.39
N GLU A 5 -13.40 3.27 -15.55
CA GLU A 5 -13.98 2.53 -14.43
C GLU A 5 -13.06 1.44 -13.89
N ASP A 6 -12.29 0.77 -14.77
CA ASP A 6 -11.28 -0.20 -14.36
C ASP A 6 -10.12 0.49 -13.63
N VAL A 7 -9.72 1.69 -14.08
CA VAL A 7 -8.73 2.52 -13.37
C VAL A 7 -9.23 2.88 -11.96
N ARG A 8 -10.47 3.36 -11.84
CA ARG A 8 -11.09 3.70 -10.54
C ARG A 8 -11.16 2.48 -9.62
N LYS A 9 -11.49 1.30 -10.17
CA LYS A 9 -11.53 0.05 -9.40
C LYS A 9 -10.17 -0.29 -8.82
N GLU A 10 -9.10 -0.23 -9.62
CA GLU A 10 -7.75 -0.53 -9.14
C GLU A 10 -7.25 0.53 -8.15
N MET A 11 -7.61 1.82 -8.33
CA MET A 11 -7.30 2.87 -7.34
C MET A 11 -7.95 2.60 -5.99
N LYS A 12 -9.23 2.23 -5.97
CA LYS A 12 -9.94 1.85 -4.73
C LYS A 12 -9.32 0.61 -4.09
N ALA A 13 -8.91 -0.38 -4.89
CA ALA A 13 -8.25 -1.58 -4.39
C ALA A 13 -6.88 -1.25 -3.75
N TYR A 14 -6.12 -0.34 -4.34
CA TYR A 14 -4.89 0.17 -3.76
C TYR A 14 -5.13 0.92 -2.44
N GLU A 15 -6.11 1.81 -2.38
CA GLU A 15 -6.46 2.52 -1.14
C GLU A 15 -6.86 1.55 -0.03
N ALA A 16 -7.67 0.54 -0.36
CA ALA A 16 -8.06 -0.51 0.60
C ALA A 16 -6.85 -1.30 1.11
N ALA A 17 -5.98 -1.78 0.21
CA ALA A 17 -4.76 -2.52 0.59
C ALA A 17 -3.79 -1.66 1.42
N ARG A 18 -3.66 -0.37 1.07
CA ARG A 18 -2.86 0.59 1.84
C ARG A 18 -3.41 0.76 3.25
N ASN A 19 -4.72 0.95 3.38
CA ASN A 19 -5.35 1.11 4.69
C ASN A 19 -5.24 -0.16 5.54
N GLU A 20 -5.40 -1.34 4.94
CA GLU A 20 -5.21 -2.63 5.61
C GLU A 20 -3.77 -2.79 6.13
N PHE A 21 -2.77 -2.45 5.31
CA PHE A 21 -1.36 -2.49 5.71
C PHE A 21 -1.04 -1.54 6.86
N PHE A 22 -1.50 -0.28 6.80
CA PHE A 22 -1.23 0.69 7.87
C PHE A 22 -2.02 0.43 9.15
N LYS A 23 -3.19 -0.21 9.05
CA LYS A 23 -3.98 -0.62 10.20
C LYS A 23 -3.21 -1.58 11.11
N LEU A 24 -2.40 -2.49 10.55
CA LEU A 24 -1.53 -3.36 11.34
C LEU A 24 -0.59 -2.55 12.24
N PHE A 25 0.04 -1.52 11.70
CA PHE A 25 0.93 -0.66 12.49
C PHE A 25 0.16 0.17 13.50
N ASP A 26 -1.00 0.73 13.12
CA ASP A 26 -1.86 1.50 14.02
C ASP A 26 -2.32 0.71 15.24
N GLU A 27 -2.58 -0.59 15.08
CA GLU A 27 -3.04 -1.47 16.17
C GLU A 27 -1.90 -1.96 17.08
N LYS A 28 -0.67 -2.03 16.56
CA LYS A 28 0.46 -2.67 17.24
C LYS A 28 1.53 -1.70 17.73
N ILE A 29 1.56 -0.49 17.18
CA ILE A 29 2.63 0.47 17.42
C ILE A 29 2.03 1.80 17.91
N PRO A 30 2.36 2.25 19.13
CA PRO A 30 1.92 3.56 19.60
C PRO A 30 2.45 4.68 18.70
N LYS A 31 1.77 5.83 18.71
CA LYS A 31 2.20 7.01 17.95
C LYS A 31 2.85 8.04 18.86
N LYS A 32 3.90 8.68 18.34
CA LYS A 32 4.50 9.89 18.92
C LYS A 32 3.54 11.07 18.81
N PRO A 33 3.76 12.16 19.57
CA PRO A 33 2.95 13.38 19.46
C PRO A 33 2.91 14.00 18.06
N ASN A 34 3.92 13.73 17.22
CA ASN A 34 3.97 14.19 15.82
C ASN A 34 3.24 13.26 14.83
N GLY A 35 2.55 12.22 15.32
CA GLY A 35 1.75 11.28 14.52
C GLY A 35 2.53 10.14 13.86
N LEU A 36 3.86 10.08 14.01
CA LEU A 36 4.67 8.96 13.53
C LEU A 36 4.61 7.77 14.49
N PHE A 37 4.76 6.56 13.98
CA PHE A 37 4.89 5.35 14.79
C PHE A 37 6.13 5.43 15.70
N ASP A 38 5.97 5.01 16.95
CA ASP A 38 7.02 4.94 17.94
C ASP A 38 7.61 3.52 18.05
N PHE A 39 8.85 3.38 17.61
CA PHE A 39 9.60 2.12 17.64
C PHE A 39 10.60 2.04 18.80
N SER A 40 10.60 3.02 19.73
CA SER A 40 11.55 3.06 20.84
C SER A 40 11.46 1.84 21.76
N ASP A 41 10.26 1.28 21.95
CA ASP A 41 10.01 0.08 22.77
C ASP A 41 10.15 -1.24 21.98
N HIS A 42 10.77 -1.21 20.80
CA HIS A 42 11.02 -2.40 19.97
C HIS A 42 9.76 -3.27 19.74
N PRO A 43 8.66 -2.69 19.22
CA PRO A 43 7.43 -3.44 18.97
C PRO A 43 7.71 -4.64 18.05
N THR A 44 7.17 -5.79 18.41
CA THR A 44 7.30 -7.00 17.59
C THR A 44 6.05 -7.19 16.75
N LEU A 45 6.23 -7.38 15.45
CA LEU A 45 5.16 -7.73 14.51
C LEU A 45 5.39 -9.14 13.99
N ASP A 46 4.31 -9.83 13.66
CA ASP A 46 4.42 -11.09 12.94
C ASP A 46 4.94 -10.82 11.52
N ALA A 47 6.12 -11.33 11.21
CA ALA A 47 6.78 -11.07 9.94
C ALA A 47 6.00 -11.61 8.74
N LYS A 48 5.25 -12.71 8.93
CA LYS A 48 4.43 -13.31 7.89
C LYS A 48 3.22 -12.40 7.59
N GLU A 49 2.54 -11.91 8.62
CA GLU A 49 1.42 -10.97 8.48
C GLU A 49 1.85 -9.68 7.79
N VAL A 50 2.99 -9.10 8.21
CA VAL A 50 3.56 -7.91 7.55
C VAL A 50 3.84 -8.19 6.07
N TYR A 51 4.46 -9.33 5.76
CA TYR A 51 4.77 -9.70 4.38
C TYR A 51 3.50 -9.91 3.53
N GLU A 52 2.48 -10.60 4.04
CA GLU A 52 1.24 -10.85 3.32
C GLU A 52 0.51 -9.55 2.98
N LEU A 53 0.42 -8.61 3.92
CA LEU A 53 -0.20 -7.30 3.69
C LEU A 53 0.63 -6.44 2.74
N PHE A 54 1.95 -6.41 2.91
CA PHE A 54 2.85 -5.71 2.02
C PHE A 54 2.76 -6.25 0.58
N TYR A 55 2.72 -7.57 0.40
CA TYR A 55 2.62 -8.20 -0.90
C TYR A 55 1.33 -7.81 -1.63
N LYS A 56 0.19 -7.77 -0.93
CA LYS A 56 -1.08 -7.27 -1.49
C LYS A 56 -0.97 -5.81 -1.91
N LEU A 57 -0.38 -4.95 -1.07
CA LEU A 57 -0.17 -3.54 -1.36
C LEU A 57 0.72 -3.35 -2.60
N ASP A 58 1.87 -4.01 -2.65
CA ASP A 58 2.81 -3.95 -3.79
C ASP A 58 2.14 -4.43 -5.08
N TYR A 59 1.36 -5.50 -5.02
CA TYR A 59 0.61 -6.00 -6.16
C TYR A 59 -0.33 -4.93 -6.75
N GLN A 60 -1.08 -4.22 -5.90
CA GLN A 60 -1.94 -3.12 -6.36
C GLN A 60 -1.11 -1.92 -6.87
N ALA A 61 0.00 -1.59 -6.22
CA ALA A 61 0.89 -0.52 -6.66
C ALA A 61 1.47 -0.80 -8.06
N ARG A 62 1.86 -2.05 -8.35
CA ARG A 62 2.36 -2.46 -9.67
C ARG A 62 1.30 -2.35 -10.76
N LYS A 63 0.03 -2.66 -10.45
CA LYS A 63 -1.07 -2.43 -11.39
C LYS A 63 -1.24 -0.94 -11.69
N LEU A 64 -1.31 -0.09 -10.66
CA LEU A 64 -1.41 1.36 -10.84
C LEU A 64 -0.23 1.93 -11.64
N ARG A 65 0.98 1.44 -11.40
CA ARG A 65 2.16 1.79 -12.20
C ARG A 65 1.97 1.43 -13.68
N GLY A 66 1.46 0.23 -13.97
CA GLY A 66 1.15 -0.19 -15.35
C GLY A 66 0.12 0.72 -16.03
N LEU A 67 -0.95 1.09 -15.31
CA LEU A 67 -1.97 2.02 -15.80
C LEU A 67 -1.39 3.41 -16.08
N LEU A 68 -0.51 3.92 -15.21
CA LEU A 68 0.13 5.21 -15.42
C LEU A 68 1.07 5.21 -16.62
N ILE A 69 1.84 4.12 -16.79
CA ILE A 69 2.70 3.92 -17.96
C ILE A 69 1.89 3.95 -19.26
N GLU A 70 0.79 3.18 -19.32
CA GLU A 70 -0.10 3.15 -20.48
C GLU A 70 -0.72 4.54 -20.74
N ALA A 71 -1.23 5.21 -19.70
CA ALA A 71 -1.91 6.50 -19.82
C ALA A 71 -1.01 7.67 -20.25
N ARG A 72 0.31 7.51 -20.15
CA ARG A 72 1.31 8.54 -20.45
C ARG A 72 2.32 8.11 -21.51
N ASP A 73 2.15 6.93 -22.10
CA ASP A 73 3.10 6.31 -23.03
C ASP A 73 4.55 6.35 -22.52
N ILE A 74 4.73 6.10 -21.21
CA ILE A 74 6.04 6.17 -20.56
C ILE A 74 6.79 4.87 -20.83
N LYS A 75 7.95 4.94 -21.48
CA LYS A 75 8.85 3.78 -21.59
C LYS A 75 9.66 3.63 -20.31
N VAL A 76 9.44 2.54 -19.59
CA VAL A 76 10.27 2.16 -18.44
C VAL A 76 11.03 0.90 -18.84
N GLY A 77 12.36 1.01 -18.86
CA GLY A 77 13.28 -0.05 -19.27
C GLY A 77 13.25 -1.29 -18.39
#